data_AF-A0A818Y0D2-F1
#
_entry.id   AF-A0A818Y0D2-F1
#
_cell.length_a   1.000
_cell.length_b   1.000
_cell.length_c   1.000
_cell.angle_alpha   90.00
_cell.angle_beta   90.00
_cell.angle_gamma   90.00
#
_symmetry.space_group_name_H-M   'P 1'
#
loop_
_entity.id
_entity.type
_entity.pdbx_description
1 polymer ?
#
loop_
_entity_poly.entity_id
_entity_poly.type
_entity_poly.pdbx_seq_one_letter_code
_entity_poly.pdbx_strand_id
1 'polypeptide(L)'
;MKRYLSILIILFIEIDYSFSKLTMASKNLEAASTTYLRLKNVHGHWHNQPHNPATDNFQGERHQAMIELQQNLGKAGTSGDEIQHLMGTPTKILNKPDLVLEHEFRRENENYTYPKDAKIWIYEWRGFHDYVYFVVSNDNKVLQSDWYSALE
;
A
#
# COMPACT_ATOMS: atom_id res chain seq x y z
N MET A 1 -51.10 9.04 15.56
CA MET A 1 -50.38 8.78 14.29
C MET A 1 -49.44 9.94 14.01
N LYS A 2 -48.12 9.79 14.26
CA LYS A 2 -47.02 10.69 13.81
C LYS A 2 -45.69 10.21 14.44
N ARG A 3 -45.13 9.08 13.98
CA ARG A 3 -43.79 8.60 14.41
C ARG A 3 -43.00 7.83 13.33
N TYR A 4 -43.27 8.07 12.04
CA TYR A 4 -42.58 7.37 10.95
C TYR A 4 -41.75 8.27 10.02
N LEU A 5 -41.79 9.60 10.18
CA LEU A 5 -41.13 10.52 9.25
C LEU A 5 -39.65 10.81 9.58
N SER A 6 -39.19 10.51 10.80
CA SER A 6 -37.82 10.82 11.24
C SER A 6 -36.79 9.76 10.88
N ILE A 7 -37.19 8.50 10.68
CA ILE A 7 -36.25 7.39 10.39
C ILE A 7 -35.83 7.41 8.91
N LEU A 8 -36.71 7.84 8.01
CA LEU A 8 -36.43 7.88 6.57
C LEU A 8 -35.39 8.95 6.20
N ILE A 9 -35.40 10.11 6.87
CA ILE A 9 -34.46 11.22 6.57
C ILE A 9 -33.03 10.91 7.02
N ILE A 10 -32.85 10.19 8.14
CA ILE A 10 -31.53 9.82 8.66
C ILE A 10 -30.84 8.80 7.74
N LEU A 11 -31.59 7.83 7.21
CA LEU A 11 -31.09 6.83 6.26
C LEU A 11 -30.59 7.45 4.94
N PHE A 12 -31.23 8.49 4.42
CA PHE A 12 -30.76 9.16 3.19
C PHE A 12 -29.47 9.96 3.41
N ILE A 13 -29.32 10.64 4.55
CA ILE A 13 -28.11 11.45 4.84
C ILE A 13 -26.87 10.55 5.02
N GLU A 14 -27.00 9.39 5.65
CA GLU A 14 -25.88 8.46 5.85
C GLU A 14 -25.41 7.79 4.55
N ILE A 15 -26.32 7.56 3.60
CA ILE A 15 -26.00 7.01 2.28
C ILE A 15 -25.20 8.02 1.44
N ASP A 16 -25.65 9.28 1.39
CA ASP A 16 -24.99 10.33 0.60
C ASP A 16 -23.57 10.65 1.10
N TYR A 17 -23.37 10.63 2.43
CA TYR A 17 -22.06 10.83 3.05
C TYR A 17 -21.09 9.67 2.77
N SER A 18 -21.58 8.44 2.84
CA SER A 18 -20.79 7.24 2.56
C SER A 18 -20.37 7.18 1.09
N PHE A 19 -21.28 7.52 0.17
CA PHE A 19 -21.00 7.58 -1.26
C PHE A 19 -19.95 8.65 -1.59
N SER A 20 -20.07 9.86 -1.02
CA SER A 20 -19.10 10.94 -1.21
C SER A 20 -17.70 10.57 -0.72
N LYS A 21 -17.58 9.88 0.42
CA LYS A 21 -16.29 9.36 0.91
C LYS A 21 -15.67 8.31 -0.02
N LEU A 22 -16.48 7.38 -0.53
CA LEU A 22 -16.01 6.35 -1.45
C LEU A 22 -15.47 6.96 -2.74
N THR A 23 -16.17 7.95 -3.31
CA THR A 23 -15.72 8.65 -4.53
C THR A 23 -14.45 9.50 -4.32
N MET A 24 -14.28 10.12 -3.15
CA MET A 24 -13.05 10.85 -2.82
C MET A 24 -11.87 9.91 -2.59
N ALA A 25 -12.08 8.79 -1.89
CA ALA A 25 -11.05 7.78 -1.66
C ALA A 25 -10.58 7.16 -2.99
N SER A 26 -11.50 6.82 -3.90
CA SER A 26 -11.13 6.28 -5.21
C SER A 26 -10.33 7.29 -6.04
N LYS A 27 -10.74 8.56 -6.05
CA LYS A 27 -10.01 9.62 -6.76
C LYS A 27 -8.61 9.86 -6.20
N ASN A 28 -8.46 9.81 -4.88
CA ASN A 28 -7.15 9.94 -4.24
C ASN A 28 -6.24 8.76 -4.59
N LEU A 29 -6.79 7.55 -4.61
CA LEU A 29 -6.07 6.33 -4.97
C LEU A 29 -5.57 6.34 -6.42
N GLU A 30 -6.41 6.77 -7.37
CA GLU A 30 -6.02 6.91 -8.78
C GLU A 30 -4.92 7.98 -8.98
N ALA A 31 -5.02 9.11 -8.28
CA ALA A 31 -4.01 10.16 -8.32
C ALA A 31 -2.67 9.68 -7.73
N ALA A 32 -2.72 8.93 -6.63
CA ALA A 32 -1.55 8.30 -6.02
C ALA A 32 -0.92 7.27 -6.96
N SER A 33 -1.72 6.40 -7.58
CA SER A 33 -1.28 5.43 -8.60
C SER A 33 -0.56 6.13 -9.76
N THR A 34 -1.18 7.16 -10.33
CA THR A 34 -0.60 7.95 -11.44
C THR A 34 0.73 8.56 -11.03
N THR A 35 0.80 9.16 -9.84
CA THR A 35 2.02 9.77 -9.31
C THR A 35 3.12 8.76 -9.10
N TYR A 36 2.80 7.62 -8.47
CA TYR A 36 3.75 6.55 -8.22
C TYR A 36 4.29 5.97 -9.53
N LEU A 37 3.41 5.60 -10.47
CA LEU A 37 3.80 5.00 -11.75
C LEU A 37 4.70 5.93 -12.57
N ARG A 38 4.38 7.23 -12.61
CA ARG A 38 5.24 8.25 -13.24
C ARG A 38 6.63 8.29 -12.62
N LEU A 39 6.72 8.18 -11.29
CA LEU A 39 7.97 8.30 -10.57
C LEU A 39 8.72 6.98 -10.41
N LYS A 40 8.09 5.82 -10.56
CA LYS A 40 8.62 4.49 -10.18
C LYS A 40 10.04 4.21 -10.70
N ASN A 41 10.33 4.61 -11.93
CA ASN A 41 11.62 4.38 -12.60
C ASN A 41 12.52 5.62 -12.64
N VAL A 42 12.16 6.69 -11.92
CA VAL A 42 12.99 7.91 -11.83
C VAL A 42 14.03 7.71 -10.74
N HIS A 43 15.31 7.82 -11.07
CA HIS A 43 16.38 7.61 -10.08
C HIS A 43 16.82 8.92 -9.41
N GLY A 44 17.26 8.81 -8.17
CA GLY A 44 17.82 9.89 -7.36
C GLY A 44 19.08 9.44 -6.62
N HIS A 45 19.39 10.08 -5.50
CA HIS A 45 20.62 9.87 -4.73
C HIS A 45 20.89 8.38 -4.40
N TRP A 46 19.85 7.64 -4.05
CA TRP A 46 19.92 6.21 -3.69
C TRP A 46 20.28 5.27 -4.84
N HIS A 47 20.45 5.83 -6.04
CA HIS A 47 20.86 5.12 -7.25
C HIS A 47 22.08 5.80 -7.89
N ASN A 48 22.92 6.48 -7.10
CA ASN A 48 24.11 7.21 -7.55
C ASN A 48 23.81 8.33 -8.57
N GLN A 49 22.60 8.88 -8.54
CA GLN A 49 22.22 10.07 -9.33
C GLN A 49 22.23 11.32 -8.43
N PRO A 50 22.15 12.53 -9.00
CA PRO A 50 21.87 13.73 -8.21
C PRO A 50 20.60 13.56 -7.38
N HIS A 51 20.58 14.19 -6.21
CA HIS A 51 19.42 14.19 -5.34
C HIS A 51 18.17 14.70 -6.07
N ASN A 52 17.07 13.97 -5.96
CA ASN A 52 15.78 14.32 -6.54
C ASN A 52 14.72 14.39 -5.43
N PRO A 53 14.25 15.61 -5.07
CA PRO A 53 13.28 15.80 -3.99
C PRO A 53 11.97 15.01 -4.16
N ALA A 54 11.52 14.78 -5.40
CA ALA A 54 10.28 14.05 -5.65
C ALA A 54 10.40 12.55 -5.31
N THR A 55 11.62 12.00 -5.37
CA THR A 55 11.87 10.57 -5.21
C THR A 55 12.67 10.23 -3.95
N ASP A 56 13.45 11.15 -3.41
CA ASP A 56 14.39 10.87 -2.32
C ASP A 56 13.92 11.40 -0.96
N ASN A 57 13.09 12.46 -0.95
CA ASN A 57 12.67 13.09 0.31
C ASN A 57 11.61 12.26 1.03
N PHE A 58 11.77 12.15 2.34
CA PHE A 58 10.67 11.79 3.22
C PHE A 58 9.54 12.80 3.05
N GLN A 59 8.31 12.29 2.93
CA GLN A 59 7.14 13.07 2.50
C GLN A 59 7.29 13.72 1.11
N GLY A 60 8.21 13.27 0.27
CA GLY A 60 8.26 13.61 -1.16
C GLY A 60 7.11 12.96 -1.94
N GLU A 61 6.96 13.34 -3.20
CA GLU A 61 5.84 12.89 -4.05
C GLU A 61 5.72 11.37 -4.13
N ARG A 62 6.82 10.64 -4.37
CA ARG A 62 6.78 9.17 -4.43
C ARG A 62 6.41 8.56 -3.08
N HIS A 63 6.98 9.07 -1.99
CA HIS A 63 6.72 8.56 -0.65
C HIS A 63 5.24 8.71 -0.27
N GLN A 64 4.66 9.89 -0.46
CA GLN A 64 3.25 10.13 -0.18
C GLN A 64 2.33 9.25 -1.04
N ALA A 65 2.65 9.12 -2.34
CA ALA A 65 1.90 8.25 -3.23
C ALA A 65 1.94 6.78 -2.76
N MET A 66 3.11 6.29 -2.36
CA MET A 66 3.26 4.93 -1.83
C MET A 66 2.54 4.73 -0.50
N ILE A 67 2.49 5.74 0.39
CA ILE A 67 1.71 5.68 1.64
C ILE A 67 0.23 5.50 1.31
N GLU A 68 -0.32 6.34 0.44
CA GLU A 68 -1.74 6.28 0.07
C GLU A 68 -2.08 4.93 -0.59
N LEU A 69 -1.22 4.46 -1.50
CA LEU A 69 -1.38 3.16 -2.15
C LEU A 69 -1.32 2.01 -1.15
N GLN A 70 -0.33 1.99 -0.25
CA GLN A 70 -0.18 0.93 0.75
C GLN A 70 -1.36 0.92 1.74
N GLN A 71 -1.82 2.08 2.22
CA GLN A 71 -2.94 2.15 3.16
C GLN A 71 -4.25 1.65 2.55
N ASN A 72 -4.48 1.87 1.26
CA ASN A 72 -5.68 1.41 0.59
C ASN A 72 -5.58 -0.04 0.12
N LEU A 73 -4.45 -0.42 -0.49
CA LEU A 73 -4.25 -1.73 -1.11
C LEU A 73 -3.70 -2.78 -0.16
N GLY A 74 -3.19 -2.36 0.99
CA GLY A 74 -2.60 -3.21 2.02
C GLY A 74 -3.62 -3.96 2.89
N LYS A 75 -4.91 -3.66 2.71
CA LYS A 75 -5.99 -4.27 3.47
C LYS A 75 -6.12 -5.74 3.11
N ALA A 76 -6.28 -6.60 4.12
CA ALA A 76 -6.48 -8.03 3.92
C ALA A 76 -7.67 -8.29 2.97
N GLY A 77 -7.49 -9.21 2.01
CA GLY A 77 -8.48 -9.55 0.99
C GLY A 77 -8.42 -8.69 -0.28
N THR A 78 -7.63 -7.61 -0.31
CA THR A 78 -7.37 -6.83 -1.54
C THR A 78 -6.81 -7.74 -2.63
N SER A 79 -7.22 -7.54 -3.88
CA SER A 79 -6.73 -8.35 -4.99
C SER A 79 -5.29 -7.99 -5.34
N GLY A 80 -4.43 -8.98 -5.52
CA GLY A 80 -3.09 -8.75 -6.06
C GLY A 80 -3.13 -8.17 -7.48
N ASP A 81 -4.16 -8.46 -8.27
CA ASP A 81 -4.35 -7.84 -9.60
C ASP A 81 -4.59 -6.33 -9.48
N GLU A 82 -5.29 -5.89 -8.45
CA GLU A 82 -5.54 -4.47 -8.19
C GLU A 82 -4.25 -3.75 -7.79
N ILE A 83 -3.42 -4.40 -6.97
CA ILE A 83 -2.07 -3.90 -6.66
C ILE A 83 -1.26 -3.75 -7.94
N GLN A 84 -1.19 -4.79 -8.79
CA GLN A 84 -0.40 -4.73 -10.02
C GLN A 84 -0.97 -3.73 -11.03
N HIS A 85 -2.28 -3.51 -11.04
CA HIS A 85 -2.90 -2.49 -11.88
C HIS A 85 -2.48 -1.08 -11.44
N LEU A 86 -2.52 -0.80 -10.14
CA LEU A 86 -2.29 0.56 -9.60
C LEU A 86 -0.81 0.86 -9.30
N MET A 87 0.01 -0.15 -9.02
CA MET A 87 1.44 -0.01 -8.70
C MET A 87 2.35 -0.58 -9.81
N GLY A 88 1.79 -1.25 -10.81
CA GLY A 88 2.58 -1.99 -11.79
C GLY A 88 3.24 -3.24 -11.18
N THR A 89 4.21 -3.83 -11.87
CA THR A 89 4.88 -5.05 -11.40
C THR A 89 5.72 -4.80 -10.13
N PRO A 90 5.74 -5.71 -9.14
CA PRO A 90 6.66 -5.60 -8.01
C PRO A 90 8.12 -5.50 -8.48
N THR A 91 8.95 -4.75 -7.78
CA THR A 91 10.40 -4.71 -8.06
C THR A 91 11.04 -6.06 -7.76
N LYS A 92 10.58 -6.72 -6.69
CA LYS A 92 11.04 -8.06 -6.30
C LYS A 92 9.87 -8.90 -5.81
N ILE A 93 9.93 -10.19 -6.10
CA ILE A 93 9.00 -11.20 -5.58
C ILE A 93 9.82 -12.24 -4.82
N LEU A 94 9.49 -12.44 -3.54
CA LEU A 94 10.09 -13.49 -2.70
C LEU A 94 9.08 -14.61 -2.46
N ASN A 95 9.54 -15.86 -2.42
CA ASN A 95 8.70 -17.02 -2.05
C ASN A 95 8.70 -17.29 -0.53
N LYS A 96 9.52 -16.57 0.22
CA LYS A 96 9.63 -16.60 1.69
C LYS A 96 10.32 -15.32 2.17
N PRO A 97 10.12 -14.88 3.43
CA PRO A 97 10.89 -13.77 3.98
C PRO A 97 12.38 -14.05 3.94
N ASP A 98 13.17 -13.01 3.72
CA ASP A 98 14.60 -13.03 4.05
C ASP A 98 14.78 -12.75 5.54
N LEU A 99 16.04 -12.72 6.01
CA LEU A 99 16.34 -12.51 7.44
C LEU A 99 15.79 -11.19 7.97
N VAL A 100 15.75 -10.15 7.13
CA VAL A 100 15.28 -8.82 7.52
C VAL A 100 13.77 -8.84 7.72
N LEU A 101 13.02 -9.33 6.73
CA LEU A 101 11.57 -9.43 6.84
C LEU A 101 11.12 -10.48 7.86
N GLU A 102 11.89 -11.55 8.07
CA GLU A 102 11.59 -12.51 9.14
C GLU A 102 11.71 -11.84 10.51
N HIS A 103 12.73 -11.01 10.72
CA HIS A 103 12.85 -10.21 11.95
C HIS A 103 11.68 -9.24 12.10
N GLU A 104 11.30 -8.52 11.04
CA GLU A 104 10.16 -7.60 11.10
C GLU A 104 8.85 -8.29 11.43
N PHE A 105 8.55 -9.44 10.80
CA PHE A 105 7.33 -10.20 11.09
C PHE A 105 7.30 -10.71 12.54
N ARG A 106 8.46 -11.06 13.09
CA ARG A 106 8.58 -11.54 14.47
C ARG A 106 8.63 -10.42 15.50
N ARG A 107 8.94 -9.18 15.11
CA ARG A 107 9.02 -8.02 16.00
C ARG A 107 7.69 -7.75 16.70
N GLU A 108 6.58 -7.91 15.97
CA GLU A 108 5.23 -7.73 16.50
C GLU A 108 4.62 -9.02 17.05
N ASN A 109 5.07 -10.17 16.55
CA ASN A 109 4.60 -11.49 16.97
C ASN A 109 5.73 -12.52 16.87
N GLU A 110 6.39 -12.81 17.98
CA GLU A 110 7.52 -13.76 18.04
C GLU A 110 7.20 -15.15 17.44
N ASN A 111 5.92 -15.55 17.50
CA ASN A 111 5.38 -16.82 17.02
C ASN A 111 4.80 -16.71 15.60
N TYR A 112 5.08 -15.62 14.88
CA TYR A 112 4.63 -15.43 13.51
C TYR A 112 5.09 -16.61 12.63
N THR A 113 4.13 -17.23 11.96
CA THR A 113 4.38 -18.29 10.99
C THR A 113 4.02 -17.76 9.61
N TYR A 114 5.03 -17.69 8.73
CA TYR A 114 4.81 -17.25 7.36
C TYR A 114 3.81 -18.17 6.65
N PRO A 115 2.75 -17.62 6.04
CA PRO A 115 1.75 -18.42 5.35
C PRO A 115 2.37 -19.27 4.24
N LYS A 116 2.05 -20.56 4.24
CA LYS A 116 2.57 -21.49 3.24
C LYS A 116 2.15 -21.04 1.84
N ASP A 117 3.09 -21.10 0.89
CA ASP A 117 2.90 -20.78 -0.53
C ASP A 117 2.51 -19.33 -0.83
N ALA A 118 2.52 -18.44 0.19
CA ALA A 118 2.42 -17.00 -0.03
C ALA A 118 3.70 -16.46 -0.68
N LYS A 119 3.55 -15.31 -1.32
CA LYS A 119 4.65 -14.54 -1.91
C LYS A 119 4.73 -13.17 -1.25
N ILE A 120 5.92 -12.59 -1.24
CA ILE A 120 6.15 -11.21 -0.79
C ILE A 120 6.45 -10.38 -2.02
N TRP A 121 5.63 -9.37 -2.28
CA TRP A 121 5.82 -8.41 -3.36
C TRP A 121 6.40 -7.14 -2.79
N ILE A 122 7.58 -6.75 -3.26
CA ILE A 122 8.32 -5.59 -2.78
C ILE A 122 8.28 -4.49 -3.83
N TYR A 123 7.97 -3.27 -3.38
CA TYR A 123 7.99 -2.04 -4.16
C TYR A 123 8.96 -1.05 -3.51
N GLU A 124 10.06 -0.78 -4.19
CA GLU A 124 11.14 0.06 -3.66
C GLU A 124 10.79 1.55 -3.69
N TRP A 125 11.23 2.27 -2.65
CA TRP A 125 11.24 3.73 -2.63
C TRP A 125 12.67 4.26 -2.81
N ARG A 126 13.54 4.01 -1.81
CA ARG A 126 14.94 4.49 -1.76
C ARG A 126 15.90 3.31 -1.94
N GLY A 127 15.65 2.50 -2.98
CA GLY A 127 16.26 1.18 -3.15
C GLY A 127 15.81 0.21 -2.06
N PHE A 128 16.65 -0.75 -1.69
CA PHE A 128 16.38 -1.71 -0.60
C PHE A 128 16.51 -1.11 0.81
N HIS A 129 16.80 0.19 0.93
CA HIS A 129 16.84 0.88 2.21
C HIS A 129 15.43 1.12 2.78
N ASP A 130 14.49 1.53 1.91
CA ASP A 130 13.09 1.76 2.26
C ASP A 130 12.16 1.25 1.16
N TYR A 131 11.21 0.41 1.55
CA TYR A 131 10.27 -0.19 0.62
C TYR A 131 8.94 -0.54 1.27
N VAL A 132 7.90 -0.63 0.46
CA VAL A 132 6.63 -1.25 0.83
C VAL A 132 6.67 -2.70 0.43
N TYR A 133 6.12 -3.58 1.28
CA TYR A 133 5.89 -4.97 0.91
C TYR A 133 4.42 -5.38 1.11
N PHE A 134 3.98 -6.33 0.30
CA PHE A 134 2.70 -7.01 0.43
C PHE A 134 2.94 -8.52 0.53
N VAL A 135 2.37 -9.17 1.53
CA VAL A 135 2.29 -10.63 1.56
C VAL A 135 1.01 -11.03 0.85
N VAL A 136 1.16 -11.69 -0.29
CA VAL A 136 0.07 -12.10 -1.17
C VAL A 136 -0.04 -13.62 -1.14
N SER A 137 -1.23 -14.12 -0.84
CA SER A 137 -1.56 -15.53 -0.85
C SER A 137 -1.51 -16.14 -2.26
N ASN A 138 -1.54 -17.47 -2.33
CA ASN A 138 -1.57 -18.19 -3.61
C ASN A 138 -2.86 -17.96 -4.42
N ASP A 139 -3.97 -17.57 -3.78
CA ASP A 139 -5.22 -17.13 -4.42
C ASP A 139 -5.24 -15.63 -4.77
N ASN A 140 -4.07 -14.99 -4.79
CA ASN A 140 -3.88 -13.60 -5.22
C ASN A 140 -4.60 -12.58 -4.32
N LYS A 141 -4.56 -12.79 -3.00
CA LYS A 141 -5.15 -11.89 -2.00
C LYS A 141 -4.10 -11.39 -1.03
N VAL A 142 -4.20 -10.12 -0.67
CA VAL A 142 -3.36 -9.54 0.38
C VAL A 142 -3.70 -10.20 1.70
N LEU A 143 -2.68 -10.71 2.38
CA LEU A 143 -2.77 -11.21 3.75
C LEU A 143 -2.35 -10.13 4.75
N GLN A 144 -1.27 -9.41 4.43
CA GLN A 144 -0.76 -8.26 5.18
C GLN A 144 0.12 -7.39 4.29
N SER A 145 0.42 -6.19 4.75
CA SER A 145 1.39 -5.28 4.12
C SER A 145 1.98 -4.36 5.17
N ASP A 146 3.20 -3.90 4.95
CA ASP A 146 3.78 -2.85 5.77
C ASP A 146 4.93 -2.14 5.03
N TRP A 147 5.50 -1.13 5.69
CA TRP A 147 6.75 -0.51 5.33
C TRP A 147 7.91 -1.22 6.01
N TYR A 148 8.98 -1.42 5.25
CA TYR A 148 10.31 -1.59 5.81
C TYR A 148 11.06 -0.28 5.64
N SER A 149 11.63 0.20 6.74
CA SER A 149 12.55 1.34 6.76
C SER A 149 13.78 0.94 7.55
N ALA A 150 14.93 0.88 6.88
CA ALA A 150 16.19 0.73 7.56
C ALA A 150 16.40 1.96 8.46
N LEU A 151 16.60 1.72 9.76
CA LEU A 151 16.91 2.77 10.72
C LEU A 151 18.23 3.44 10.31
N GLU A 152 18.21 4.76 10.16
CA GLU A 152 19.42 5.60 9.99
C GLU A 152 20.09 5.88 11.34
#